data_AF-C1MRT2-F1
#
_entry.id   AF-C1MRT2-F1
#
_cell.length_a   1.000
_cell.length_b   1.000
_cell.length_c   1.000
_cell.angle_alpha   90.00
_cell.angle_beta   90.00
_cell.angle_gamma   90.00
#
_symmetry.space_group_name_H-M   'P 1'
#
loop_
_entity.id
_entity.type
_entity.pdbx_description
1 polymer ?
#
loop_
_entity_poly.entity_id
_entity_poly.type
_entity_poly.pdbx_seq_one_letter_code
_entity_poly.pdbx_strand_id
1 'polypeptide(L)' 'HYEILQIKTDATPAQIRGAYRAAARAHHPDKGGDASAFAKVQLAFETLSDPKRRETYD' A
#
# COMPACT_ATOMS: atom_id res chain seq x y z
N HIS A 1 -6.75 2.15 -4.04
CA HIS A 1 -5.70 1.63 -3.14
C HIS A 1 -4.93 0.45 -3.70
N TYR A 2 -5.59 -0.53 -4.32
CA TYR A 2 -4.94 -1.68 -4.96
C TYR A 2 -3.91 -1.29 -6.02
N GLU A 3 -4.24 -0.33 -6.89
CA GLU A 3 -3.33 0.20 -7.90
C GLU A 3 -2.11 0.91 -7.29
N ILE A 4 -2.27 1.62 -6.17
CA ILE A 4 -1.15 2.30 -5.49
C ILE A 4 -0.13 1.26 -5.02
N LEU A 5 -0.59 0.10 -4.54
CA LEU A 5 0.26 -1.01 -4.15
C LEU A 5 0.60 -1.94 -5.33
N GLN A 6 0.11 -1.68 -6.55
CA GLN A 6 0.32 -2.51 -7.74
C GLN A 6 -0.06 -3.99 -7.52
N ILE A 7 -1.21 -4.21 -6.88
CA ILE A 7 -1.77 -5.54 -6.59
C ILE A 7 -3.20 -5.64 -7.09
N LYS A 8 -3.69 -6.87 -7.23
CA LYS A 8 -5.08 -7.17 -7.57
C LYS A 8 -6.00 -7.08 -6.36
N THR A 9 -7.31 -6.95 -6.60
CA THR A 9 -8.35 -6.92 -5.56
C THR A 9 -8.50 -8.24 -4.80
N ASP A 10 -8.02 -9.36 -5.36
CA ASP A 10 -7.97 -10.68 -4.72
C ASP A 10 -6.68 -10.92 -3.90
N ALA A 11 -5.83 -9.89 -3.76
CA ALA A 11 -4.55 -10.03 -3.09
C ALA A 11 -4.68 -10.51 -1.64
N THR A 12 -3.85 -11.49 -1.29
CA THR A 12 -3.72 -12.01 0.05
C THR A 12 -3.09 -10.99 1.00
N PRO A 13 -3.29 -11.11 2.33
CA PRO A 13 -2.62 -10.26 3.31
C PRO A 13 -1.07 -10.28 3.18
N ALA A 14 -0.50 -11.41 2.75
CA ALA A 14 0.94 -11.53 2.52
C ALA A 14 1.39 -10.70 1.31
N GLN A 15 0.63 -10.73 0.20
CA GLN A 15 0.89 -9.91 -0.98
C GLN A 15 0.76 -8.42 -0.68
N ILE A 16 -0.26 -8.01 0.10
CA ILE A 16 -0.44 -6.62 0.52
C ILE A 16 0.76 -6.12 1.32
N ARG A 17 1.22 -6.89 2.32
CA ARG A 17 2.42 -6.55 3.11
C ARG A 17 3.70 -6.52 2.25
N GLY A 18 3.82 -7.45 1.29
CA GLY A 18 4.95 -7.48 0.36
C GLY A 18 5.00 -6.24 -0.53
N ALA A 19 3.86 -5.90 -1.13
CA ALA A 19 3.68 -4.75 -2.01
C ALA A 19 3.93 -3.43 -1.27
N TYR A 20 3.38 -3.27 -0.06
CA TYR A 20 3.67 -2.10 0.77
C TYR A 20 5.17 -1.92 1.01
N ARG A 21 5.89 -2.97 1.40
CA ARG A 21 7.34 -2.88 1.63
C ARG A 21 8.11 -2.50 0.36
N ALA A 22 7.70 -2.99 -0.80
CA ALA A 22 8.31 -2.64 -2.07
C ALA A 22 8.05 -1.17 -2.44
N ALA A 23 6.79 -0.74 -2.40
CA ALA A 23 6.39 0.63 -2.72
C ALA A 23 6.96 1.65 -1.72
N ALA A 24 6.96 1.32 -0.43
CA ALA A 24 7.54 2.16 0.62
C ALA A 24 9.04 2.39 0.39
N ARG A 25 9.79 1.36 -0.01
CA ARG A 25 11.22 1.52 -0.34
C ARG A 25 11.44 2.36 -1.60
N ALA A 26 10.56 2.26 -2.59
CA ALA A 26 10.66 3.01 -3.84
C ALA A 26 10.32 4.50 -3.67
N HIS A 27 9.38 4.82 -2.78
CA HIS A 27 8.90 6.19 -2.58
C HIS A 27 9.42 6.86 -1.31
N HIS A 28 10.27 6.20 -0.51
CA HIS A 28 10.74 6.77 0.76
C HIS A 28 11.47 8.11 0.56
N PRO A 29 11.08 9.19 1.27
CA PRO A 29 11.71 10.51 1.10
C PRO A 29 13.22 10.49 1.43
N ASP A 30 13.65 9.76 2.46
CA ASP A 30 15.07 9.60 2.81
C ASP A 30 15.92 8.95 1.70
N LYS A 31 15.29 8.31 0.71
CA LYS A 31 15.95 7.67 -0.43
C LYS A 31 15.80 8.48 -1.72
N GLY A 32 15.39 9.75 -1.62
CA GLY A 32 15.11 10.62 -2.77
C GLY A 32 13.75 10.36 -3.41
N GLY A 33 12.85 9.66 -2.72
CA GLY A 33 11.46 9.46 -3.14
C GLY A 33 10.57 10.68 -2.84
N ASP A 34 9.32 10.61 -3.30
CA ASP A 34 8.33 11.65 -3.11
C ASP A 34 7.48 11.41 -1.86
N ALA A 35 7.45 12.39 -0.95
CA ALA A 35 6.71 12.29 0.31
C ALA A 35 5.19 12.13 0.08
N SER A 36 4.63 12.75 -0.97
CA SER A 36 3.21 12.59 -1.30
C SER A 36 2.90 11.17 -1.78
N ALA A 37 3.76 10.61 -2.64
CA ALA A 37 3.67 9.22 -3.09
C ALA A 37 3.81 8.25 -1.91
N PHE A 38 4.74 8.51 -0.99
CA PHE A 38 4.90 7.71 0.21
C PHE A 38 3.65 7.74 1.11
N ALA A 39 3.06 8.91 1.32
CA ALA A 39 1.81 9.04 2.06
C ALA A 39 0.65 8.27 1.41
N LYS A 40 0.55 8.29 0.08
CA LYS A 40 -0.45 7.49 -0.67
C LYS A 40 -0.24 5.99 -0.47
N VAL A 41 1.02 5.52 -0.47
CA VAL A 41 1.38 4.12 -0.21
C VAL A 41 1.02 3.71 1.21
N GLN A 42 1.29 4.57 2.20
CA GLN A 42 0.89 4.32 3.59
C GLN A 42 -0.63 4.20 3.73
N LEU A 43 -1.38 5.17 3.20
CA LEU A 43 -2.84 5.15 3.26
C LEU A 43 -3.43 3.92 2.58
N ALA A 44 -2.90 3.52 1.42
CA ALA A 44 -3.34 2.32 0.73
C ALA A 44 -3.10 1.05 1.55
N PHE A 45 -1.94 0.95 2.21
CA PHE A 45 -1.66 -0.18 3.09
C PHE A 45 -2.55 -0.18 4.33
N GLU A 46 -2.76 0.98 4.96
CA GLU A 46 -3.60 1.12 6.15
C GLU A 46 -5.04 0.67 5.90
N THR A 47 -5.61 1.03 4.74
CA THR A 47 -6.94 0.60 4.33
C THR A 47 -7.00 -0.89 4.00
N LEU A 48 -6.02 -1.43 3.25
CA LEU A 48 -6.10 -2.79 2.73
C LEU A 48 -5.57 -3.87 3.68
N SER A 49 -4.74 -3.51 4.67
CA SER A 49 -4.13 -4.46 5.60
C SER A 49 -5.05 -4.88 6.74
N ASP A 50 -6.05 -4.06 7.06
CA ASP A 50 -7.11 -4.35 8.02
C ASP A 50 -8.31 -4.99 7.28
N PRO A 51 -8.70 -6.23 7.62
CA PRO A 51 -9.81 -6.91 6.94
C PRO A 51 -11.14 -6.14 6.99
N LYS A 52 -11.45 -5.49 8.11
CA LYS A 52 -12.71 -4.76 8.30
C LYS A 52 -12.71 -3.45 7.49
N ARG A 53 -11.57 -2.75 7.47
CA ARG A 53 -11.42 -1.54 6.66
C ARG A 53 -11.42 -1.85 5.18
N ARG A 54 -10.79 -2.96 4.78
CA ARG A 54 -10.80 -3.46 3.41
C ARG A 54 -12.22 -3.83 2.97
N GLU A 55 -12.96 -4.56 3.79
CA GLU A 55 -14.36 -4.90 3.52
C GLU A 55 -15.25 -3.66 3.36
N THR A 56 -14.99 -2.60 4.14
CA THR A 56 -15.72 -1.33 3.99
C THR A 56 -15.30 -0.54 2.76
N TYR A 57 -14.08 -0.76 2.27
CA TYR A 57 -13.50 -0.07 1.12
C TYR A 57 -13.86 -0.73 -0.22
N ASP A 58 -13.97 -2.06 -0.23
CA ASP A 58 -14.35 -2.87 -1.39
C ASP A 58 -15.82 -2.67 -1.79
#